data_AF-A0A7L2QP70-F1
#
_entry.id   AF-A0A7L2QP70-F1
#
_cell.length_a   1.000
_cell.length_b   1.000
_cell.length_c   1.000
_cell.angle_alpha   90.00
_cell.angle_beta   90.00
_cell.angle_gamma   90.00
#
_symmetry.space_group_name_H-M   'P 1'
#
loop_
_entity.id
_entity.type
_entity.pdbx_description
1 polymer ?
#
loop_
_entity_poly.entity_id
_entity_poly.type
_entity_poly.pdbx_seq_one_letter_code
_entity_poly.pdbx_strand_id
1 'polypeptide(L)'
;MALPDSVTTCLSQPVHYVICKLGFEKTDTYDINNILSGNGEVCWQAVTEHVCYLESDQSVDYMKSIRSLGPVCESVNLYFKSLTKDQFVIQYASWFHWTNCTEVFLEVFDVLQCTQATEVALGLMKLTSCLERALGDVYLLKGNDCPFLLRDLLASEQLADVFGQAVMNVLRVFIGSPHGLNLRNVLWHGFASPQEIPAKYCAMLLFLTAGLGQLLQTYLLQTKGVLAHRPYVIFISLEELDAFPLNNEILSIAEELVKLSSFVLKMMLPFWITALTAFKQSRYADSVILLLPQLEAGLRLLFTTSNKCPNRLLTAEVNFYMVTYFLSFRDILYTEYIQFSVNIHRIEFCIVGVFPQDFLWDFLNHQEGPRIRDRLSHGEINLETFPREVANQIVGFAITILCRFSDEYILYFTKHFSLYVFEVLECMKSIYLWPELPTVPEEQIEKIKGLEGNAEADTFILMISEIISQLQHYMPQNCCSSDDAINSVLTER
;
A
#
# COMPACT_ATOMS: atom_id res chain seq x y z
N MET A 1 7.69 4.71 -29.38
CA MET A 1 8.96 4.05 -28.98
C MET A 1 8.56 2.92 -28.05
N ALA A 2 8.82 1.67 -28.40
CA ALA A 2 8.23 0.50 -27.74
C ALA A 2 8.56 0.46 -26.23
N LEU A 3 7.53 0.30 -25.40
CA LEU A 3 7.68 -0.08 -23.99
C LEU A 3 8.52 -1.38 -23.93
N PRO A 4 9.40 -1.55 -22.93
CA PRO A 4 10.22 -2.75 -22.83
C PRO A 4 9.31 -3.95 -22.51
N ASP A 5 9.02 -4.75 -23.54
CA ASP A 5 8.33 -6.05 -23.47
C ASP A 5 9.14 -7.14 -22.71
N SER A 6 10.08 -6.76 -21.83
CA SER A 6 11.06 -7.69 -21.25
C SER A 6 11.10 -7.73 -19.72
N VAL A 7 10.29 -6.95 -19.00
CA VAL A 7 10.22 -7.08 -17.54
C VAL A 7 9.46 -8.37 -17.22
N THR A 8 10.20 -9.41 -16.85
CA THR A 8 9.67 -10.73 -16.44
C THR A 8 9.58 -10.88 -14.91
N THR A 9 10.09 -9.88 -14.17
CA THR A 9 10.08 -9.82 -12.71
C THR A 9 9.90 -8.36 -12.23
N CYS A 10 9.15 -8.13 -11.15
CA CYS A 10 9.10 -6.83 -10.46
C CYS A 10 10.20 -6.69 -9.38
N LEU A 11 10.93 -7.77 -9.11
CA LEU A 11 12.00 -7.81 -8.12
C LEU A 11 13.36 -7.56 -8.79
N SER A 12 14.23 -6.79 -8.13
CA SER A 12 15.63 -6.75 -8.55
C SER A 12 16.27 -8.14 -8.43
N GLN A 13 17.28 -8.43 -9.25
CA GLN A 13 17.91 -9.76 -9.30
C GLN A 13 18.34 -10.30 -7.92
N PRO A 14 18.96 -9.51 -7.01
CA PRO A 14 19.30 -10.00 -5.67
C PRO A 14 18.06 -10.36 -4.84
N VAL A 15 17.03 -9.51 -4.87
CA VAL A 15 15.78 -9.72 -4.13
C VAL A 15 15.01 -10.92 -4.68
N HIS A 16 14.93 -11.04 -6.01
CA HIS A 16 14.34 -12.21 -6.67
C HIS A 16 15.04 -13.50 -6.26
N TYR A 17 16.38 -13.53 -6.20
CA TYR A 17 17.10 -14.71 -5.75
C TYR A 17 16.76 -15.05 -4.30
N VAL A 18 16.77 -14.05 -3.40
CA VAL A 18 16.49 -14.24 -1.97
C VAL A 18 15.07 -14.74 -1.71
N ILE A 19 14.06 -14.17 -2.37
CA ILE A 19 12.65 -14.53 -2.17
C ILE A 19 12.28 -15.81 -2.93
N CYS A 20 12.63 -15.91 -4.21
CA CYS A 20 12.08 -16.96 -5.08
C CYS A 20 12.93 -18.24 -5.09
N LYS A 21 14.21 -18.18 -4.70
CA LYS A 21 15.16 -19.28 -4.91
C LYS A 21 15.87 -19.73 -3.63
N LEU A 22 16.44 -18.81 -2.85
CA LEU A 22 17.39 -19.10 -1.77
C LEU A 22 16.85 -20.11 -0.74
N GLY A 23 15.61 -19.94 -0.27
CA GLY A 23 14.97 -20.86 0.68
C GLY A 23 14.69 -22.24 0.09
N PHE A 24 14.60 -22.36 -1.23
CA PHE A 24 14.14 -23.58 -1.91
C PHE A 24 15.26 -24.27 -2.70
N GLU A 25 16.52 -23.88 -2.46
CA GLU A 25 17.70 -24.57 -3.01
C GLU A 25 17.81 -26.00 -2.48
N LYS A 26 17.39 -26.22 -1.23
CA LYS A 26 17.28 -27.54 -0.63
C LYS A 26 15.88 -28.09 -0.90
N THR A 27 15.82 -29.28 -1.49
CA THR A 27 14.57 -30.00 -1.76
C THR A 27 14.20 -31.00 -0.68
N ASP A 28 15.02 -31.14 0.36
CA ASP A 28 14.74 -32.01 1.49
C ASP A 28 13.50 -31.52 2.22
N THR A 29 12.59 -32.44 2.53
CA THR A 29 11.39 -32.14 3.34
C THR A 29 11.75 -32.29 4.81
N TYR A 30 11.44 -31.27 5.62
CA TYR A 30 11.61 -31.35 7.07
C TYR A 30 10.40 -32.07 7.67
N ASP A 31 10.61 -33.01 8.59
CA ASP A 31 9.46 -33.71 9.20
C ASP A 31 8.62 -32.72 10.03
N ILE A 32 7.34 -32.57 9.70
CA ILE A 32 6.41 -31.70 10.43
C ILE A 32 6.32 -32.07 11.92
N ASN A 33 6.51 -33.34 12.27
CA ASN A 33 6.47 -33.83 13.65
C ASN A 33 7.63 -33.29 14.51
N ASN A 34 8.68 -32.76 13.89
CA ASN A 34 9.79 -32.12 14.61
C ASN A 34 9.47 -30.66 14.97
N ILE A 35 8.60 -29.98 14.21
CA ILE A 35 8.22 -28.58 14.43
C ILE A 35 6.82 -28.42 15.04
N LEU A 36 6.05 -29.50 15.14
CA LEU A 36 4.70 -29.51 15.70
C LEU A 36 4.58 -30.62 16.76
N SER A 37 4.10 -30.27 17.95
CA SER A 37 3.80 -31.25 19.00
C SER A 37 2.53 -32.06 18.65
N GLY A 38 2.35 -33.22 19.29
CA GLY A 38 1.14 -34.04 19.11
C GLY A 38 -0.17 -33.33 19.48
N ASN A 39 -0.10 -32.22 20.24
CA ASN A 39 -1.25 -31.40 20.62
C ASN A 39 -1.45 -30.17 19.70
N GLY A 40 -0.65 -30.04 18.64
CA GLY A 40 -0.73 -28.91 17.70
C GLY A 40 0.01 -27.65 18.13
N GLU A 41 0.94 -27.76 19.08
CA GLU A 41 1.76 -26.63 19.52
C GLU A 41 3.03 -26.49 18.69
N VAL A 42 3.43 -25.26 18.41
CA VAL A 42 4.64 -24.95 17.64
C VAL A 42 5.87 -25.24 18.49
N CYS A 43 6.74 -26.13 18.02
CA CYS A 43 8.04 -26.40 18.64
C CYS A 43 9.03 -25.30 18.25
N TRP A 44 9.03 -24.20 19.00
CA TRP A 44 9.90 -23.05 18.77
C TRP A 44 11.39 -23.38 18.81
N GLN A 45 11.79 -24.36 19.63
CA GLN A 45 13.18 -24.81 19.64
C GLN A 45 13.61 -25.32 18.26
N ALA A 46 12.84 -26.23 17.66
CA ALA A 46 13.15 -26.76 16.33
C ALA A 46 13.13 -25.66 15.24
N VAL A 47 12.20 -24.70 15.31
CA VAL A 47 12.16 -23.59 14.34
C VAL A 47 13.35 -22.64 14.49
N THR A 48 13.73 -22.30 15.73
CA THR A 48 14.80 -21.32 16.00
C THR A 48 16.19 -21.88 15.76
N GLU A 49 16.38 -23.21 15.79
CA GLU A 49 17.63 -23.88 15.37
C GLU A 49 18.02 -23.58 13.92
N HIS A 50 17.06 -23.16 13.08
CA HIS A 50 17.33 -22.75 11.70
C HIS A 50 17.79 -21.30 11.55
N VAL A 51 17.76 -20.50 12.62
CA VAL A 51 18.28 -19.13 12.61
C VAL A 51 19.79 -19.17 12.83
N CYS A 52 20.54 -18.67 11.85
CA CYS A 52 21.99 -18.58 11.92
C CYS A 52 22.44 -17.17 12.34
N TYR A 53 23.58 -17.10 13.02
CA TYR A 53 24.18 -15.85 13.47
C TYR A 53 25.58 -15.66 12.89
N LEU A 54 25.99 -14.42 12.66
CA LEU A 54 27.33 -14.07 12.24
C LEU A 54 28.31 -14.25 13.41
N GLU A 55 29.48 -14.82 13.13
CA GLU A 55 30.52 -15.05 14.14
C GLU A 55 31.06 -13.74 14.73
N SER A 56 31.02 -12.66 13.96
CA SER A 56 31.60 -11.36 14.32
C SER A 56 30.87 -10.65 15.45
N ASP A 57 29.54 -10.51 15.33
CA ASP A 57 28.73 -9.63 16.18
C ASP A 57 27.46 -10.30 16.70
N GLN A 58 27.29 -11.61 16.46
CA GLN A 58 26.09 -12.37 16.81
C GLN A 58 24.80 -11.78 16.22
N SER A 59 24.90 -10.96 15.18
CA SER A 59 23.73 -10.52 14.41
C SER A 59 23.20 -11.66 13.53
N VAL A 60 21.94 -11.57 13.11
CA VAL A 60 21.31 -12.62 12.30
C VAL A 60 21.96 -12.69 10.92
N ASP A 61 22.49 -13.87 10.56
CA ASP A 61 22.91 -14.19 9.19
C ASP A 61 21.66 -14.51 8.37
N TYR A 62 21.06 -13.47 7.79
CA TYR A 62 19.80 -13.59 7.05
C TYR A 62 19.89 -14.59 5.90
N MET A 63 20.99 -14.61 5.15
CA MET A 63 21.13 -15.49 3.98
C MET A 63 21.18 -16.96 4.37
N LYS A 64 21.97 -17.32 5.39
CA LYS A 64 22.00 -18.70 5.91
C LYS A 64 20.67 -19.08 6.55
N SER A 65 20.06 -18.16 7.30
CA SER A 65 18.77 -18.38 7.96
C SER A 65 17.65 -18.65 6.96
N ILE A 66 17.54 -17.85 5.88
CA ILE A 66 16.54 -18.07 4.82
C ILE A 66 16.72 -19.42 4.15
N ARG A 67 17.97 -19.79 3.82
CA ARG A 67 18.29 -21.11 3.23
C ARG A 67 17.94 -22.26 4.18
N SER A 68 18.10 -22.06 5.47
CA SER A 68 17.83 -23.09 6.49
C SER A 68 16.33 -23.23 6.79
N LEU A 69 15.59 -22.11 6.86
CA LEU A 69 14.16 -22.06 7.15
C LEU A 69 13.28 -22.47 5.96
N GLY A 70 13.79 -22.42 4.73
CA GLY A 70 12.97 -22.71 3.55
C GLY A 70 12.38 -24.14 3.50
N PRO A 71 13.13 -25.22 3.83
CA PRO A 71 12.56 -26.55 4.04
C PRO A 71 11.45 -26.61 5.09
N VAL A 72 11.59 -25.85 6.19
CA VAL A 72 10.56 -25.74 7.23
C VAL A 72 9.29 -25.07 6.68
N CYS A 73 9.45 -23.99 5.90
CA CYS A 73 8.33 -23.32 5.23
C CYS A 73 7.57 -24.27 4.29
N GLU A 74 8.30 -25.14 3.57
CA GLU A 74 7.68 -26.14 2.69
C GLU A 74 6.86 -27.15 3.49
N SER A 75 7.43 -27.68 4.58
CA SER A 75 6.75 -28.65 5.42
C SER A 75 5.47 -28.10 6.06
N VAL A 76 5.51 -26.85 6.56
CA VAL A 76 4.33 -26.16 7.08
C VAL A 76 3.26 -25.99 6.00
N ASN A 77 3.66 -25.58 4.79
CA ASN A 77 2.74 -25.41 3.67
C ASN A 77 2.09 -26.73 3.24
N LEU A 78 2.86 -27.83 3.15
CA LEU A 78 2.33 -29.16 2.86
C LEU A 78 1.37 -29.64 3.95
N TYR A 79 1.72 -29.39 5.22
CA TYR A 79 0.87 -29.71 6.36
C TYR A 79 -0.45 -28.94 6.30
N PHE A 80 -0.44 -27.62 6.10
CA PHE A 80 -1.67 -26.84 5.97
C PHE A 80 -2.53 -27.25 4.78
N LYS A 81 -1.92 -27.64 3.65
CA LYS A 81 -2.67 -28.22 2.51
C LYS A 81 -3.28 -29.59 2.80
N SER A 82 -2.78 -30.32 3.80
CA SER A 82 -3.35 -31.61 4.21
C SER A 82 -4.56 -31.48 5.14
N LEU A 83 -4.74 -30.30 5.75
CA LEU A 83 -5.83 -30.05 6.69
C LEU A 83 -7.10 -29.60 5.97
N THR A 84 -8.26 -30.05 6.47
CA THR A 84 -9.54 -29.41 6.15
C THR A 84 -9.70 -28.11 6.94
N LYS A 85 -10.61 -27.23 6.50
CA LYS A 85 -10.96 -25.99 7.22
C LYS A 85 -11.38 -26.28 8.66
N ASP A 86 -12.22 -27.29 8.88
CA ASP A 86 -12.68 -27.65 10.23
C ASP A 86 -11.53 -28.11 11.12
N GLN A 87 -10.61 -28.93 10.60
CA GLN A 87 -9.43 -29.36 11.34
C GLN A 87 -8.54 -28.17 11.73
N PHE A 88 -8.31 -27.25 10.77
CA PHE A 88 -7.54 -26.05 11.01
C PHE A 88 -8.19 -25.15 12.07
N VAL A 89 -9.50 -24.90 11.97
CA VAL A 89 -10.24 -24.08 12.93
C VAL A 89 -10.19 -24.69 14.32
N ILE A 90 -10.46 -25.99 14.47
CA ILE A 90 -10.42 -26.69 15.76
C ILE A 90 -9.03 -26.57 16.40
N GLN A 91 -7.98 -26.67 15.59
CA GLN A 91 -6.61 -26.70 16.08
C GLN A 91 -6.01 -25.30 16.33
N TYR A 92 -6.32 -24.31 15.50
CA TYR A 92 -5.61 -23.02 15.46
C TYR A 92 -6.44 -21.79 15.76
N ALA A 93 -7.77 -21.81 15.65
CA ALA A 93 -8.57 -20.58 15.77
C ALA A 93 -8.38 -19.86 17.11
N SER A 94 -8.31 -20.62 18.21
CA SER A 94 -8.09 -20.07 19.56
C SER A 94 -6.73 -19.37 19.69
N TRP A 95 -5.73 -19.82 18.94
CA TRP A 95 -4.37 -19.26 18.93
C TRP A 95 -4.26 -17.96 18.15
N PHE A 96 -5.31 -17.52 17.46
CA PHE A 96 -5.34 -16.21 16.80
C PHE A 96 -6.11 -15.14 17.59
N HIS A 97 -6.82 -15.49 18.67
CA HIS A 97 -7.64 -14.50 19.41
C HIS A 97 -6.85 -13.31 19.95
N TRP A 98 -5.57 -13.51 20.29
CA TRP A 98 -4.69 -12.44 20.76
C TRP A 98 -4.44 -11.33 19.73
N THR A 99 -4.82 -11.53 18.48
CA THR A 99 -4.64 -10.54 17.41
C THR A 99 -5.83 -9.59 17.28
N ASN A 100 -6.96 -9.89 17.92
CA ASN A 100 -8.24 -9.19 17.75
C ASN A 100 -8.73 -9.11 16.28
N CYS A 101 -8.26 -10.03 15.42
CA CYS A 101 -8.65 -10.15 14.02
C CYS A 101 -8.57 -11.61 13.52
N THR A 102 -9.02 -12.56 14.36
CA THR A 102 -9.01 -14.02 14.09
C THR A 102 -9.52 -14.37 12.68
N GLU A 103 -10.60 -13.73 12.24
CA GLU A 103 -11.21 -14.02 10.93
C GLU A 103 -10.26 -13.80 9.75
N VAL A 104 -9.36 -12.81 9.83
CA VAL A 104 -8.35 -12.57 8.79
C VAL A 104 -7.40 -13.76 8.67
N PHE A 105 -6.99 -14.36 9.78
CA PHE A 105 -6.08 -15.51 9.76
C PHE A 105 -6.78 -16.78 9.27
N LEU A 106 -8.08 -16.94 9.56
CA LEU A 106 -8.88 -18.04 9.01
C LEU A 106 -9.11 -17.88 7.50
N GLU A 107 -9.35 -16.66 7.02
CA GLU A 107 -9.45 -16.36 5.59
C GLU A 107 -8.13 -16.65 4.86
N VAL A 108 -6.98 -16.30 5.45
CA VAL A 108 -5.67 -16.61 4.89
C VAL A 108 -5.47 -18.12 4.73
N PHE A 109 -5.98 -18.95 5.65
CA PHE A 109 -5.95 -20.40 5.47
C PHE A 109 -6.74 -20.83 4.23
N ASP A 110 -7.93 -20.29 3.99
CA ASP A 110 -8.72 -20.59 2.79
C ASP A 110 -7.99 -20.20 1.50
N VAL A 111 -7.27 -19.07 1.52
CA VAL A 111 -6.41 -18.62 0.41
C VAL A 111 -5.28 -19.60 0.12
N LEU A 112 -4.66 -20.20 1.15
CA LEU A 112 -3.58 -21.17 0.97
C LEU A 112 -4.05 -22.48 0.31
N GLN A 113 -5.35 -22.79 0.38
CA GLN A 113 -5.96 -23.90 -0.34
C GLN A 113 -6.22 -23.57 -1.81
N CYS A 114 -6.27 -22.27 -2.15
CA CYS A 114 -6.52 -21.77 -3.49
C CYS A 114 -5.22 -21.63 -4.30
N THR A 115 -5.31 -21.67 -5.62
CA THR A 115 -4.17 -21.51 -6.54
C THR A 115 -4.01 -20.09 -7.09
N GLN A 116 -4.81 -19.13 -6.60
CA GLN A 116 -4.79 -17.76 -7.09
C GLN A 116 -3.66 -16.95 -6.44
N ALA A 117 -2.70 -16.55 -7.27
CA ALA A 117 -1.47 -15.92 -6.80
C ALA A 117 -1.69 -14.52 -6.20
N THR A 118 -2.69 -13.77 -6.69
CA THR A 118 -3.07 -12.46 -6.15
C THR A 118 -3.62 -12.55 -4.73
N GLU A 119 -4.40 -13.58 -4.44
CA GLU A 119 -4.97 -13.82 -3.12
C GLU A 119 -3.88 -14.14 -2.09
N VAL A 120 -2.84 -14.90 -2.46
CA VAL A 120 -1.69 -15.17 -1.57
C VAL A 120 -0.99 -13.87 -1.14
N ALA A 121 -0.77 -12.96 -2.08
CA ALA A 121 -0.17 -11.66 -1.80
C ALA A 121 -1.09 -10.78 -0.94
N LEU A 122 -2.40 -10.74 -1.23
CA LEU A 122 -3.40 -10.04 -0.42
C LEU A 122 -3.43 -10.58 1.02
N GLY A 123 -3.53 -11.91 1.16
CA GLY A 123 -3.52 -12.59 2.45
C GLY A 123 -2.27 -12.27 3.25
N LEU A 124 -1.11 -12.21 2.61
CA LEU A 124 0.15 -11.85 3.28
C LEU A 124 0.20 -10.36 3.68
N MET A 125 -0.32 -9.44 2.87
CA MET A 125 -0.44 -8.02 3.25
C MET A 125 -1.37 -7.83 4.46
N LYS A 126 -2.53 -8.50 4.47
CA LYS A 126 -3.47 -8.50 5.60
C LYS A 126 -2.83 -9.10 6.85
N LEU A 127 -2.26 -10.30 6.73
CA LEU A 127 -1.60 -11.02 7.82
C LEU A 127 -0.51 -10.18 8.46
N THR A 128 0.39 -9.58 7.66
CA THR A 128 1.51 -8.79 8.20
C THR A 128 1.05 -7.52 8.89
N SER A 129 0.02 -6.85 8.39
CA SER A 129 -0.56 -5.64 9.01
C SER A 129 -1.25 -5.98 10.33
N CYS A 130 -2.04 -7.05 10.37
CA CYS A 130 -2.69 -7.56 11.56
C CYS A 130 -1.67 -8.01 12.63
N LEU A 131 -0.62 -8.73 12.21
CA LEU A 131 0.46 -9.18 13.09
C LEU A 131 1.25 -8.00 13.65
N GLU A 132 1.59 -7.00 12.83
CA GLU A 132 2.26 -5.78 13.27
C GLU A 132 1.48 -5.04 14.36
N ARG A 133 0.16 -4.87 14.16
CA ARG A 133 -0.71 -4.30 15.18
C ARG A 133 -0.73 -5.12 16.47
N ALA A 134 -0.92 -6.44 16.35
CA ALA A 134 -1.01 -7.33 17.50
C ALA A 134 0.29 -7.35 18.31
N LEU A 135 1.45 -7.35 17.63
CA LEU A 135 2.75 -7.21 18.29
C LEU A 135 2.90 -5.87 19.00
N GLY A 136 2.38 -4.78 18.45
CA GLY A 136 2.36 -3.50 19.14
C GLY A 136 1.47 -3.51 20.40
N ASP A 137 0.36 -4.24 20.40
CA ASP A 137 -0.46 -4.42 21.61
C ASP A 137 0.33 -5.21 22.69
N VAL A 138 1.06 -6.25 22.28
CA VAL A 138 1.92 -7.01 23.20
C VAL A 138 3.09 -6.17 23.72
N TYR A 139 3.69 -5.33 22.87
CA TYR A 139 4.75 -4.41 23.28
C TYR A 139 4.32 -3.51 24.43
N LEU A 140 3.07 -3.01 24.39
CA LEU A 140 2.49 -2.13 25.40
C LEU A 140 2.19 -2.81 26.75
N LEU A 141 2.36 -4.13 26.86
CA LEU A 141 2.39 -4.80 28.17
C LEU A 141 3.58 -4.34 29.02
N LYS A 142 4.66 -3.88 28.38
CA LYS A 142 5.91 -3.45 29.03
C LYS A 142 6.39 -2.06 28.64
N GLY A 143 6.14 -1.64 27.39
CA GLY A 143 6.55 -0.35 26.86
C GLY A 143 5.49 0.72 27.06
N ASN A 144 5.90 1.98 26.88
CA ASN A 144 4.99 3.13 26.97
C ASN A 144 4.49 3.57 25.59
N ASP A 145 5.38 3.67 24.60
CA ASP A 145 5.06 4.09 23.24
C ASP A 145 5.53 3.05 22.23
N CYS A 146 4.61 2.53 21.41
CA CYS A 146 4.93 1.53 20.39
C CYS A 146 5.84 2.14 19.31
N PRO A 147 6.96 1.50 18.94
CA PRO A 147 7.80 1.93 17.82
C PRO A 147 6.99 2.05 16.53
N PHE A 148 7.27 3.11 15.75
CA PHE A 148 6.57 3.37 14.48
C PHE A 148 6.96 2.37 13.38
N LEU A 149 8.24 1.97 13.32
CA LEU A 149 8.72 1.04 12.30
C LEU A 149 8.64 -0.41 12.79
N LEU A 150 8.02 -1.30 12.01
CA LEU A 150 7.97 -2.74 12.28
C LEU A 150 9.34 -3.35 12.60
N ARG A 151 10.39 -2.93 11.89
CA ARG A 151 11.76 -3.40 12.13
C ARG A 151 12.21 -3.12 13.56
N ASP A 152 11.88 -1.95 14.07
CA ASP A 152 12.32 -1.48 15.39
C ASP A 152 11.44 -2.13 16.47
N LEU A 153 10.14 -2.32 16.20
CA LEU A 153 9.25 -3.13 17.03
C LEU A 153 9.78 -4.57 17.20
N LEU A 154 10.15 -5.24 16.09
CA LEU A 154 10.69 -6.60 16.12
C LEU A 154 12.09 -6.71 16.75
N ALA A 155 12.83 -5.60 16.84
CA ALA A 155 14.13 -5.54 17.50
C ALA A 155 14.04 -5.16 18.99
N SER A 156 12.83 -4.93 19.50
CA SER A 156 12.62 -4.45 20.86
C SER A 156 12.85 -5.52 21.93
N GLU A 157 13.46 -5.11 23.05
CA GLU A 157 13.64 -5.97 24.23
C GLU A 157 12.29 -6.36 24.84
N GLN A 158 11.29 -5.48 24.75
CA GLN A 158 9.94 -5.72 25.29
C GLN A 158 9.28 -6.95 24.67
N LEU A 159 9.39 -7.12 23.34
CA LEU A 159 8.88 -8.31 22.67
C LEU A 159 9.80 -9.52 22.88
N ALA A 160 11.11 -9.32 22.92
CA ALA A 160 12.06 -10.38 23.22
C ALA A 160 11.86 -10.97 24.63
N ASP A 161 11.43 -10.17 25.59
CA ASP A 161 11.10 -10.62 26.94
C ASP A 161 9.84 -11.48 27.00
N VAL A 162 8.88 -11.25 26.10
CA VAL A 162 7.60 -11.99 26.06
C VAL A 162 7.75 -13.27 25.23
N PHE A 163 8.33 -13.16 24.04
CA PHE A 163 8.39 -14.25 23.05
C PHE A 163 9.75 -14.96 23.00
N GLY A 164 10.80 -14.34 23.51
CA GLY A 164 12.18 -14.81 23.37
C GLY A 164 12.89 -14.19 22.17
N GLN A 165 14.16 -13.85 22.35
CA GLN A 165 14.99 -13.22 21.31
C GLN A 165 15.09 -14.06 20.03
N ALA A 166 15.23 -15.39 20.16
CA ALA A 166 15.35 -16.29 19.03
C ALA A 166 14.07 -16.33 18.17
N VAL A 167 12.90 -16.28 18.82
CA VAL A 167 11.59 -16.20 18.15
C VAL A 167 11.45 -14.90 17.38
N MET A 168 11.81 -13.77 18.00
CA MET A 168 11.82 -12.47 17.33
C MET A 168 12.78 -12.45 16.14
N ASN A 169 13.93 -13.13 16.24
CA ASN A 169 14.87 -13.25 15.13
C ASN A 169 14.30 -14.05 13.96
N VAL A 170 13.45 -15.06 14.19
CA VAL A 170 12.70 -15.73 13.11
C VAL A 170 11.81 -14.71 12.38
N LEU A 171 10.99 -13.92 13.09
CA LEU A 171 10.13 -12.91 12.47
C LEU A 171 10.93 -11.86 11.67
N ARG A 172 12.09 -11.43 12.20
CA ARG A 172 12.99 -10.48 11.52
C ARG A 172 13.49 -11.00 10.18
N VAL A 173 13.63 -12.32 10.01
CA VAL A 173 14.00 -12.94 8.72
C VAL A 173 12.90 -12.76 7.68
N PHE A 174 11.62 -12.86 8.07
CA PHE A 174 10.49 -12.80 7.13
C PHE A 174 10.01 -11.37 6.83
N ILE A 175 9.80 -10.54 7.85
CA ILE A 175 9.02 -9.29 7.70
C ILE A 175 9.71 -8.02 8.21
N GLY A 176 10.86 -8.13 8.88
CA GLY A 176 11.48 -6.99 9.56
C GLY A 176 12.60 -6.28 8.79
N SER A 177 13.69 -6.99 8.49
CA SER A 177 14.93 -6.37 7.99
C SER A 177 14.96 -6.30 6.47
N PRO A 178 15.48 -5.21 5.85
CA PRO A 178 15.76 -5.16 4.42
C PRO A 178 16.84 -6.16 3.99
N HIS A 179 17.63 -6.69 4.92
CA HIS A 179 18.60 -7.75 4.67
C HIS A 179 17.96 -9.16 4.70
N GLY A 180 16.73 -9.28 5.20
CA GLY A 180 15.92 -10.50 5.17
C GLY A 180 15.00 -10.55 3.95
N LEU A 181 13.91 -11.33 4.03
CA LEU A 181 12.91 -11.41 2.96
C LEU A 181 12.11 -10.10 2.83
N ASN A 182 11.91 -9.38 3.93
CA ASN A 182 11.21 -8.09 4.00
C ASN A 182 9.83 -8.10 3.31
N LEU A 183 9.09 -9.21 3.44
CA LEU A 183 7.90 -9.49 2.63
C LEU A 183 6.83 -8.40 2.75
N ARG A 184 6.66 -7.85 3.97
CA ARG A 184 5.76 -6.72 4.24
C ARG A 184 6.05 -5.56 3.30
N ASN A 185 7.28 -5.06 3.27
CA ASN A 185 7.61 -3.88 2.47
C ASN A 185 7.64 -4.20 0.97
N VAL A 186 8.12 -5.38 0.57
CA VAL A 186 8.14 -5.78 -0.85
C VAL A 186 6.73 -5.76 -1.45
N LEU A 187 5.73 -6.25 -0.71
CA LEU A 187 4.34 -6.26 -1.15
C LEU A 187 3.67 -4.88 -1.07
N TRP A 188 3.74 -4.21 0.09
CA TRP A 188 3.09 -2.92 0.30
C TRP A 188 3.62 -1.79 -0.60
N HIS A 189 4.81 -1.95 -1.17
CA HIS A 189 5.40 -1.04 -2.15
C HIS A 189 5.30 -1.53 -3.60
N GLY A 190 4.59 -2.63 -3.87
CA GLY A 190 4.32 -3.09 -5.24
C GLY A 190 5.57 -3.54 -5.99
N PHE A 191 6.53 -4.17 -5.29
CA PHE A 191 7.74 -4.74 -5.91
C PHE A 191 7.60 -6.22 -6.27
N ALA A 192 6.49 -6.87 -5.96
CA ALA A 192 6.24 -8.25 -6.34
C ALA A 192 4.98 -8.36 -7.21
N SER A 193 5.13 -9.03 -8.35
CA SER A 193 4.04 -9.49 -9.20
C SER A 193 3.39 -10.75 -8.61
N PRO A 194 2.17 -11.12 -9.03
CA PRO A 194 1.35 -12.12 -8.33
C PRO A 194 2.06 -13.46 -8.10
N GLN A 195 2.88 -13.94 -9.04
CA GLN A 195 3.53 -15.25 -8.94
C GLN A 195 4.90 -15.22 -8.24
N GLU A 196 5.40 -14.06 -7.83
CA GLU A 196 6.76 -13.91 -7.30
C GLU A 196 6.88 -14.21 -5.81
N ILE A 197 5.78 -14.20 -5.05
CA ILE A 197 5.81 -14.54 -3.63
C ILE A 197 5.35 -15.99 -3.43
N PRO A 198 6.23 -16.89 -2.97
CA PRO A 198 5.85 -18.27 -2.66
C PRO A 198 4.84 -18.34 -1.51
N ALA A 199 3.72 -19.05 -1.74
CA ALA A 199 2.68 -19.28 -0.72
C ALA A 199 3.21 -19.92 0.57
N LYS A 200 4.34 -20.60 0.49
CA LYS A 200 5.06 -21.23 1.62
C LYS A 200 5.40 -20.21 2.71
N TYR A 201 5.73 -18.97 2.35
CA TYR A 201 5.99 -17.92 3.32
C TYR A 201 4.73 -17.42 4.01
N CYS A 202 3.60 -17.37 3.30
CA CYS A 202 2.31 -17.04 3.88
C CYS A 202 1.85 -18.13 4.87
N ALA A 203 1.97 -19.41 4.49
CA ALA A 203 1.73 -20.53 5.38
C ALA A 203 2.62 -20.48 6.63
N MET A 204 3.92 -20.22 6.46
CA MET A 204 4.84 -20.10 7.59
C MET A 204 4.46 -18.96 8.54
N LEU A 205 4.11 -17.78 8.03
CA LEU A 205 3.73 -16.65 8.89
C LEU A 205 2.39 -16.89 9.62
N LEU A 206 1.43 -17.57 8.98
CA LEU A 206 0.20 -18.00 9.64
C LEU A 206 0.50 -18.98 10.80
N PHE A 207 1.38 -19.96 10.56
CA PHE A 207 1.83 -20.90 11.57
C PHE A 207 2.56 -20.23 12.74
N LEU A 208 3.50 -19.33 12.43
CA LEU A 208 4.24 -18.57 13.43
C LEU A 208 3.32 -17.69 14.27
N THR A 209 2.28 -17.09 13.68
CA THR A 209 1.32 -16.27 14.42
C THR A 209 0.55 -17.09 15.46
N ALA A 210 0.13 -18.31 15.12
CA ALA A 210 -0.48 -19.21 16.10
C ALA A 210 0.51 -19.58 17.21
N GLY A 211 1.76 -19.89 16.86
CA GLY A 211 2.82 -20.19 17.81
C GLY A 211 3.13 -19.02 18.77
N LEU A 212 3.03 -17.78 18.30
CA LEU A 212 3.15 -16.59 19.16
C LEU A 212 1.98 -16.52 20.14
N GLY A 213 0.76 -16.83 19.70
CA GLY A 213 -0.41 -16.90 20.58
C GLY A 213 -0.25 -17.91 21.71
N GLN A 214 0.37 -19.06 21.43
CA GLN A 214 0.69 -20.09 22.43
C GLN A 214 1.71 -19.59 23.49
N LEU A 215 2.78 -18.93 23.03
CA LEU A 215 3.77 -18.31 23.93
C LEU A 215 3.16 -17.19 24.77
N LEU A 216 2.37 -16.33 24.15
CA LEU A 216 1.73 -15.20 24.83
C LEU A 216 0.74 -15.68 25.89
N GLN A 217 -0.06 -16.70 25.61
CA GLN A 217 -0.97 -17.27 26.60
C GLN A 217 -0.20 -17.74 27.84
N THR A 218 0.92 -18.44 27.63
CA THR A 218 1.79 -18.91 28.72
C THR A 218 2.33 -17.73 29.53
N TYR A 219 2.82 -16.70 28.84
CA TYR A 219 3.34 -15.48 29.48
C TYR A 219 2.28 -14.75 30.31
N LEU A 220 1.08 -14.54 29.77
CA LEU A 220 -0.02 -13.86 30.45
C LEU A 220 -0.50 -14.64 31.67
N LEU A 221 -0.54 -15.98 31.61
CA LEU A 221 -0.87 -16.82 32.76
C LEU A 221 0.17 -16.71 33.88
N GLN A 222 1.46 -16.68 33.54
CA GLN A 222 2.55 -16.56 34.50
C GLN A 222 2.60 -15.18 35.16
N THR A 223 2.40 -14.12 34.37
CA THR A 223 2.46 -12.73 34.83
C THR A 223 1.14 -12.22 35.40
N LYS A 224 0.04 -12.95 35.20
CA LYS A 224 -1.34 -12.50 35.46
C LYS A 224 -1.68 -11.20 34.72
N GLY A 225 -1.07 -11.00 33.55
CA GLY A 225 -1.32 -9.85 32.69
C GLY A 225 -2.62 -9.99 31.91
N VAL A 226 -3.16 -8.85 31.47
CA VAL A 226 -4.29 -8.79 30.53
C VAL A 226 -3.83 -8.02 29.30
N LEU A 227 -3.99 -8.63 28.12
CA LEU A 227 -3.69 -7.96 26.85
C LEU A 227 -4.82 -6.98 26.54
N ALA A 228 -4.47 -5.70 26.39
CA ALA A 228 -5.38 -4.66 25.96
C ALA A 228 -5.14 -4.36 24.47
N HIS A 229 -6.22 -4.34 23.68
CA HIS A 229 -6.15 -3.99 22.27
C HIS A 229 -6.31 -2.50 22.08
N ARG A 230 -5.42 -1.89 21.30
CA ARG A 230 -5.60 -0.49 20.89
C ARG A 230 -6.90 -0.33 20.10
N PRO A 231 -7.59 0.81 20.19
CA PRO A 231 -8.77 1.08 19.38
C PRO A 231 -8.39 1.24 17.90
N TYR A 232 -9.29 0.85 16.99
CA TYR A 232 -9.13 1.11 15.57
C TYR A 232 -9.35 2.60 15.26
N VAL A 233 -8.70 3.09 14.21
CA VAL A 233 -8.95 4.43 13.68
C VAL A 233 -10.34 4.45 13.03
N ILE A 234 -11.09 5.50 13.34
CA ILE A 234 -12.42 5.75 12.78
C ILE A 234 -12.31 6.94 11.83
N PHE A 235 -12.86 6.78 10.64
CA PHE A 235 -12.97 7.88 9.68
C PHE A 235 -14.18 8.76 10.02
N ILE A 236 -13.94 10.06 10.11
CA ILE A 236 -14.96 11.09 10.30
C ILE A 236 -15.23 11.81 8.98
N SER A 237 -16.40 12.46 8.86
CA SER A 237 -16.79 13.26 7.69
C SER A 237 -16.83 12.49 6.36
N LEU A 238 -17.24 11.22 6.39
CA LEU A 238 -17.35 10.37 5.19
C LEU A 238 -18.34 10.90 4.14
N GLU A 239 -19.36 11.64 4.58
CA GLU A 239 -20.39 12.24 3.71
C GLU A 239 -19.79 13.24 2.71
N GLU A 240 -18.67 13.87 3.05
CA GLU A 240 -17.94 14.80 2.18
C GLU A 240 -17.10 14.08 1.10
N LEU A 241 -16.96 12.74 1.20
CA LEU A 241 -16.16 11.90 0.31
C LEU A 241 -17.00 11.17 -0.75
N ASP A 242 -18.29 11.43 -0.91
CA ASP A 242 -19.11 10.79 -1.96
C ASP A 242 -19.11 11.59 -3.27
N ALA A 243 -17.91 11.84 -3.82
CA ALA A 243 -17.74 12.63 -5.05
C ALA A 243 -17.74 11.78 -6.34
N PHE A 244 -17.58 10.45 -6.25
CA PHE A 244 -17.49 9.57 -7.42
C PHE A 244 -18.69 8.62 -7.48
N PRO A 245 -19.62 8.77 -8.43
CA PRO A 245 -20.73 7.83 -8.57
C PRO A 245 -20.29 6.55 -9.29
N LEU A 246 -19.41 5.75 -8.66
CA LEU A 246 -18.96 4.48 -9.21
C LEU A 246 -20.15 3.50 -9.27
N ASN A 247 -20.39 2.99 -10.48
CA ASN A 247 -21.37 1.96 -10.75
C ASN A 247 -20.72 0.76 -11.48
N ASN A 248 -21.46 -0.32 -11.65
CA ASN A 248 -20.94 -1.54 -12.28
C ASN A 248 -20.50 -1.34 -13.74
N GLU A 249 -21.09 -0.38 -14.46
CA GLU A 249 -20.71 -0.07 -15.84
C GLU A 249 -19.33 0.60 -15.87
N ILE A 250 -19.12 1.63 -15.04
CA ILE A 250 -17.83 2.31 -14.89
C ILE A 250 -16.74 1.33 -14.47
N LEU A 251 -17.02 0.44 -13.52
CA LEU A 251 -16.05 -0.57 -13.08
C LEU A 251 -15.73 -1.59 -14.17
N SER A 252 -16.67 -1.92 -15.05
CA SER A 252 -16.42 -2.81 -16.19
C SER A 252 -15.59 -2.13 -17.27
N ILE A 253 -15.81 -0.83 -17.49
CA ILE A 253 -14.95 -0.02 -18.36
C ILE A 253 -13.53 0.09 -17.76
N ALA A 254 -13.41 0.26 -16.44
CA ALA A 254 -12.14 0.28 -15.75
C ALA A 254 -11.32 -1.00 -15.97
N GLU A 255 -11.96 -2.18 -15.96
CA GLU A 255 -11.30 -3.46 -16.27
C GLU A 255 -10.71 -3.51 -17.69
N GLU A 256 -11.34 -2.86 -18.67
CA GLU A 256 -10.77 -2.70 -20.01
C GLU A 256 -9.65 -1.66 -20.04
N LEU A 257 -9.82 -0.53 -19.36
CA LEU A 257 -8.77 0.50 -19.25
C LEU A 257 -7.48 -0.02 -18.63
N VAL A 258 -7.58 -0.89 -17.62
CA VAL A 258 -6.41 -1.56 -17.01
C VAL A 258 -5.56 -2.29 -18.05
N LYS A 259 -6.19 -2.88 -19.08
CA LYS A 259 -5.49 -3.64 -20.14
C LYS A 259 -4.79 -2.72 -21.16
N LEU A 260 -5.32 -1.51 -21.33
CA LEU A 260 -4.90 -0.58 -22.37
C LEU A 260 -3.95 0.50 -21.86
N SER A 261 -4.07 0.88 -20.59
CA SER A 261 -3.35 2.00 -20.02
C SER A 261 -1.85 1.73 -19.94
N SER A 262 -1.05 2.69 -20.44
CA SER A 262 0.41 2.67 -20.33
C SER A 262 0.91 2.86 -18.89
N PHE A 263 0.02 3.21 -17.94
CA PHE A 263 0.29 3.28 -16.51
C PHE A 263 0.43 1.89 -15.86
N VAL A 264 -0.16 0.85 -16.46
CA VAL A 264 -0.22 -0.49 -15.88
C VAL A 264 0.92 -1.36 -16.40
N LEU A 265 1.71 -1.89 -15.47
CA LEU A 265 2.67 -2.95 -15.77
C LEU A 265 1.91 -4.23 -16.14
N LYS A 266 2.17 -4.81 -17.32
CA LYS A 266 1.45 -6.00 -17.83
C LYS A 266 1.38 -7.16 -16.83
N MET A 267 2.47 -7.43 -16.10
CA MET A 267 2.52 -8.49 -15.08
C MET A 267 1.73 -8.19 -13.81
N MET A 268 1.45 -6.92 -13.54
CA MET A 268 0.66 -6.48 -12.39
C MET A 268 -0.84 -6.45 -12.70
N LEU A 269 -1.24 -6.63 -13.97
CA LEU A 269 -2.63 -6.65 -14.41
C LEU A 269 -3.55 -7.51 -13.53
N PRO A 270 -3.16 -8.72 -13.08
CA PRO A 270 -4.04 -9.51 -12.21
C PRO A 270 -4.40 -8.80 -10.90
N PHE A 271 -3.48 -8.03 -10.30
CA PHE A 271 -3.80 -7.26 -9.08
C PHE A 271 -4.85 -6.19 -9.32
N TRP A 272 -4.75 -5.46 -10.43
CA TRP A 272 -5.73 -4.45 -10.81
C TRP A 272 -7.13 -5.05 -10.98
N ILE A 273 -7.23 -6.17 -11.71
CA ILE A 273 -8.51 -6.86 -11.94
C ILE A 273 -9.08 -7.42 -10.65
N THR A 274 -8.25 -8.04 -9.80
CA THR A 274 -8.69 -8.52 -8.48
C THR A 274 -9.14 -7.36 -7.58
N ALA A 275 -8.47 -6.19 -7.62
CA ALA A 275 -8.87 -5.02 -6.84
C ALA A 275 -10.26 -4.49 -7.25
N LEU A 276 -10.53 -4.36 -8.55
CA LEU A 276 -11.83 -3.95 -9.07
C LEU A 276 -12.93 -5.00 -8.76
N THR A 277 -12.58 -6.28 -8.85
CA THR A 277 -13.49 -7.39 -8.49
C THR A 277 -13.84 -7.37 -7.01
N ALA A 278 -12.86 -7.15 -6.13
CA ALA A 278 -13.06 -7.00 -4.69
C ALA A 278 -14.02 -5.83 -4.39
N PHE A 279 -13.86 -4.69 -5.07
CA PHE A 279 -14.78 -3.56 -4.93
C PHE A 279 -16.22 -3.93 -5.33
N LYS A 280 -16.42 -4.58 -6.49
CA LYS A 280 -17.74 -5.07 -6.94
C LYS A 280 -18.38 -6.03 -5.93
N GLN A 281 -17.57 -6.78 -5.19
CA GLN A 281 -18.00 -7.72 -4.15
C GLN A 281 -18.19 -7.06 -2.78
N SER A 282 -18.11 -5.73 -2.67
CA SER A 282 -18.14 -4.99 -1.39
C SER A 282 -17.00 -5.34 -0.43
N ARG A 283 -15.92 -5.95 -0.93
CA ARG A 283 -14.66 -6.15 -0.18
C ARG A 283 -13.78 -4.92 -0.34
N TYR A 284 -14.22 -3.81 0.26
CA TYR A 284 -13.61 -2.48 0.07
C TYR A 284 -12.17 -2.41 0.57
N ALA A 285 -11.87 -2.98 1.75
CA ALA A 285 -10.51 -3.05 2.26
C ALA A 285 -9.58 -3.81 1.30
N ASP A 286 -9.98 -5.01 0.87
CA ASP A 286 -9.20 -5.83 -0.06
C ASP A 286 -8.92 -5.11 -1.37
N SER A 287 -9.92 -4.38 -1.90
CA SER A 287 -9.77 -3.54 -3.09
C SER A 287 -8.67 -2.49 -2.92
N VAL A 288 -8.71 -1.73 -1.82
CA VAL A 288 -7.75 -0.65 -1.55
C VAL A 288 -6.36 -1.22 -1.25
N ILE A 289 -6.26 -2.30 -0.47
CA ILE A 289 -4.99 -2.97 -0.15
C ILE A 289 -4.30 -3.45 -1.43
N LEU A 290 -5.04 -3.99 -2.39
CA LEU A 290 -4.49 -4.41 -3.68
C LEU A 290 -4.09 -3.22 -4.56
N LEU A 291 -4.90 -2.16 -4.57
CA LEU A 291 -4.79 -1.04 -5.50
C LEU A 291 -3.69 -0.03 -5.12
N LEU A 292 -3.48 0.25 -3.82
CA LEU A 292 -2.47 1.20 -3.36
C LEU A 292 -1.04 0.85 -3.85
N PRO A 293 -0.54 -0.41 -3.70
CA PRO A 293 0.75 -0.80 -4.26
C PRO A 293 0.83 -0.66 -5.78
N GLN A 294 -0.29 -0.82 -6.49
CA GLN A 294 -0.30 -0.69 -7.95
C GLN A 294 -0.20 0.77 -8.40
N LEU A 295 -0.83 1.69 -7.67
CA LEU A 295 -0.67 3.12 -7.88
C LEU A 295 0.79 3.53 -7.69
N GLU A 296 1.46 3.02 -6.63
CA GLU A 296 2.89 3.26 -6.40
C GLU A 296 3.74 2.69 -7.55
N ALA A 297 3.46 1.46 -8.00
CA ALA A 297 4.18 0.82 -9.10
C ALA A 297 4.00 1.56 -10.44
N GLY A 298 2.80 2.05 -10.74
CA GLY A 298 2.52 2.83 -11.95
C GLY A 298 3.20 4.20 -11.92
N LEU A 299 3.20 4.89 -10.77
CA LEU A 299 3.96 6.15 -10.59
C LEU A 299 5.46 5.91 -10.76
N ARG A 300 5.98 4.80 -10.24
CA ARG A 300 7.37 4.38 -10.44
C ARG A 300 7.69 4.14 -11.92
N LEU A 301 6.77 3.53 -12.67
CA LEU A 301 6.90 3.35 -14.11
C LEU A 301 6.94 4.70 -14.85
N LEU A 302 6.05 5.63 -14.51
CA LEU A 302 6.04 6.98 -15.10
C LEU A 302 7.34 7.73 -14.81
N PHE A 303 7.82 7.66 -13.56
CA PHE A 303 9.05 8.32 -13.16
C PHE A 303 10.24 7.80 -13.95
N THR A 304 10.41 6.48 -14.00
CA THR A 304 11.55 5.84 -14.66
C THR A 304 11.54 6.06 -16.17
N THR A 305 10.36 6.09 -16.78
CA THR A 305 10.18 6.37 -18.21
C THR A 305 10.49 7.84 -18.53
N SER A 306 9.95 8.78 -17.75
CA SER A 306 10.13 10.23 -17.96
C SER A 306 11.58 10.69 -17.77
N ASN A 307 12.31 10.01 -16.87
CA ASN A 307 13.70 10.30 -16.56
C ASN A 307 14.71 9.36 -17.25
N LYS A 308 14.24 8.45 -18.13
CA LYS A 308 15.08 7.50 -18.87
C LYS A 308 16.01 6.67 -17.97
N CYS A 309 15.49 6.22 -16.82
CA CYS A 309 16.24 5.45 -15.83
C CYS A 309 15.56 4.10 -15.50
N PRO A 310 15.41 3.18 -16.49
CA PRO A 310 14.64 1.94 -16.34
C PRO A 310 15.18 1.01 -15.25
N ASN A 311 16.49 1.03 -14.99
CA ASN A 311 17.12 0.21 -13.93
C ASN A 311 16.56 0.52 -12.53
N ARG A 312 15.96 1.71 -12.33
CA ARG A 312 15.39 2.13 -11.04
C ARG A 312 13.98 1.62 -10.78
N LEU A 313 13.34 0.98 -11.77
CA LEU A 313 11.99 0.44 -11.61
C LEU A 313 11.92 -0.66 -10.54
N LEU A 314 13.01 -1.40 -10.35
CA LEU A 314 13.08 -2.58 -9.49
C LEU A 314 13.83 -2.33 -8.17
N THR A 315 14.21 -1.09 -7.87
CA THR A 315 15.07 -0.74 -6.73
C THR A 315 14.39 0.25 -5.78
N ALA A 316 14.53 0.02 -4.49
CA ALA A 316 14.17 0.97 -3.43
C ALA A 316 15.44 1.71 -2.94
N GLU A 317 16.01 2.59 -3.76
CA GLU A 317 17.12 3.46 -3.29
C GLU A 317 16.58 4.54 -2.34
N VAL A 318 17.40 5.05 -1.40
CA VAL A 318 16.97 6.06 -0.41
C VAL A 318 16.56 7.38 -1.08
N ASN A 319 17.17 7.73 -2.22
CA ASN A 319 16.75 8.84 -3.09
C ASN A 319 15.45 8.54 -3.86
N PHE A 320 14.81 7.41 -3.60
CA PHE A 320 13.64 6.85 -4.29
C PHE A 320 12.46 6.58 -3.36
N TYR A 321 12.63 6.83 -2.05
CA TYR A 321 11.50 7.24 -1.21
C TYR A 321 10.73 8.39 -1.87
N MET A 322 11.39 9.15 -2.76
CA MET A 322 10.81 10.12 -3.70
C MET A 322 9.54 9.67 -4.42
N VAL A 323 9.29 8.39 -4.77
CA VAL A 323 8.02 8.03 -5.46
C VAL A 323 6.83 7.93 -4.48
N THR A 324 7.08 7.49 -3.25
CA THR A 324 6.15 7.66 -2.13
C THR A 324 6.08 9.13 -1.68
N TYR A 325 7.22 9.85 -1.78
CA TYR A 325 7.43 11.31 -1.74
C TYR A 325 7.01 12.06 -3.02
N PHE A 326 6.28 11.42 -3.94
CA PHE A 326 5.71 12.06 -5.14
C PHE A 326 4.19 12.12 -5.01
N LEU A 327 3.63 11.20 -4.23
CA LEU A 327 2.30 11.33 -3.63
C LEU A 327 2.28 12.33 -2.46
N SER A 328 3.44 12.83 -2.07
CA SER A 328 3.62 13.75 -0.96
C SER A 328 4.64 14.83 -1.31
N PHE A 329 4.36 16.10 -1.03
CA PHE A 329 5.28 17.25 -1.10
C PHE A 329 5.30 18.12 -2.37
N ARG A 330 4.62 19.25 -2.19
CA ARG A 330 5.23 20.58 -2.15
C ARG A 330 6.35 20.62 -1.08
N ASP A 331 7.62 20.59 -1.51
CA ASP A 331 8.78 21.25 -0.87
C ASP A 331 10.07 20.95 -1.66
N ILE A 332 10.31 21.81 -2.66
CA ILE A 332 11.60 21.97 -3.35
C ILE A 332 12.52 22.81 -2.45
N LEU A 333 12.77 22.33 -1.22
CA LEU A 333 13.69 22.97 -0.26
C LEU A 333 14.70 21.98 0.34
N TYR A 334 15.12 20.99 -0.46
CA TYR A 334 16.43 20.34 -0.30
C TYR A 334 17.23 20.45 -1.61
N THR A 335 17.39 21.69 -2.07
CA THR A 335 18.10 22.10 -3.28
C THR A 335 19.61 22.20 -3.08
N GLU A 336 20.25 21.26 -2.36
CA GLU A 336 21.71 21.23 -2.27
C GLU A 336 22.37 19.89 -2.63
N TYR A 337 21.63 18.80 -2.90
CA TYR A 337 22.25 17.51 -3.25
C TYR A 337 21.76 16.81 -4.52
N ILE A 338 20.80 17.37 -5.27
CA ILE A 338 20.38 16.80 -6.55
C ILE A 338 21.01 17.60 -7.70
N GLN A 339 22.28 17.32 -7.96
CA GLN A 339 23.03 17.87 -9.11
C GLN A 339 22.72 17.13 -10.43
N PHE A 340 21.53 16.54 -10.55
CA PHE A 340 21.04 15.97 -11.80
C PHE A 340 19.70 16.62 -12.14
N SER A 341 19.63 17.21 -13.32
CA SER A 341 18.42 17.72 -13.96
C SER A 341 17.35 16.63 -14.09
N VAL A 342 16.58 16.37 -13.03
CA VAL A 342 15.44 15.44 -13.02
C VAL A 342 14.23 16.17 -13.61
N ASN A 343 13.51 15.54 -14.53
CA ASN A 343 12.30 16.09 -15.16
C ASN A 343 11.07 15.98 -14.24
N ILE A 344 11.20 16.42 -12.98
CA ILE A 344 10.12 16.40 -11.96
C ILE A 344 8.88 17.13 -12.49
N HIS A 345 9.08 18.33 -13.05
CA HIS A 345 8.03 19.15 -13.64
C HIS A 345 7.22 18.45 -14.74
N ARG A 346 7.79 17.50 -15.49
CA ARG A 346 7.03 16.76 -16.53
C ARG A 346 6.12 15.70 -15.92
N ILE A 347 6.51 15.08 -14.82
CA ILE A 347 5.68 14.09 -14.12
C ILE A 347 4.54 14.82 -13.42
N GLU A 348 4.87 15.91 -12.73
CA GLU A 348 3.90 16.82 -12.12
C GLU A 348 2.91 17.29 -13.19
N PHE A 349 3.35 17.87 -14.31
CA PHE A 349 2.46 18.26 -15.41
C PHE A 349 1.61 17.12 -16.01
N CYS A 350 2.12 15.87 -16.04
CA CYS A 350 1.35 14.73 -16.53
C CYS A 350 0.20 14.33 -15.58
N ILE A 351 0.35 14.59 -14.28
CA ILE A 351 -0.60 14.23 -13.22
C ILE A 351 -1.49 15.44 -12.83
N VAL A 352 -0.93 16.65 -12.90
CA VAL A 352 -1.61 17.93 -12.68
C VAL A 352 -2.73 18.08 -13.71
N GLY A 353 -3.95 18.21 -13.21
CA GLY A 353 -5.20 18.24 -13.99
C GLY A 353 -6.12 17.03 -13.77
N VAL A 354 -5.64 15.97 -13.09
CA VAL A 354 -6.43 14.79 -12.74
C VAL A 354 -7.06 14.91 -11.34
N PHE A 355 -6.33 15.43 -10.36
CA PHE A 355 -6.77 15.75 -9.00
C PHE A 355 -5.87 16.84 -8.41
N PRO A 356 -6.31 17.63 -7.41
CA PRO A 356 -5.44 18.54 -6.67
C PRO A 356 -4.35 17.75 -5.94
N GLN A 357 -3.09 18.15 -6.11
CA GLN A 357 -1.92 17.54 -5.49
C GLN A 357 -2.06 17.42 -3.96
N ASP A 358 -2.78 18.36 -3.35
CA ASP A 358 -3.06 18.40 -1.92
C ASP A 358 -3.98 17.25 -1.47
N PHE A 359 -4.91 16.78 -2.31
CA PHE A 359 -5.83 15.69 -1.95
C PHE A 359 -5.09 14.37 -1.74
N LEU A 360 -4.17 14.00 -2.65
CA LEU A 360 -3.41 12.75 -2.52
C LEU A 360 -2.45 12.80 -1.34
N TRP A 361 -1.87 13.98 -1.09
CA TRP A 361 -1.00 14.21 0.06
C TRP A 361 -1.77 14.01 1.36
N ASP A 362 -2.89 14.71 1.51
CA ASP A 362 -3.72 14.66 2.70
C ASP A 362 -4.27 13.25 2.94
N PHE A 363 -4.82 12.64 1.89
CA PHE A 363 -5.50 11.35 1.99
C PHE A 363 -4.54 10.19 2.26
N LEU A 364 -3.32 10.21 1.70
CA LEU A 364 -2.41 9.07 1.78
C LEU A 364 -1.31 9.20 2.83
N ASN A 365 -0.77 10.41 3.09
CA ASN A 365 0.48 10.54 3.84
C ASN A 365 0.55 11.73 4.83
N HIS A 366 -0.20 12.83 4.65
CA HIS A 366 -0.08 14.01 5.52
C HIS A 366 -0.35 13.63 6.98
N GLN A 367 0.48 14.13 7.92
CA GLN A 367 0.39 13.72 9.32
C GLN A 367 -0.98 14.01 9.95
N GLU A 368 -1.63 15.09 9.52
CA GLU A 368 -2.96 15.50 9.99
C GLU A 368 -4.09 14.95 9.10
N GLY A 369 -3.77 14.32 7.97
CA GLY A 369 -4.73 13.74 7.04
C GLY A 369 -5.08 12.27 7.35
N PRO A 370 -6.02 11.67 6.58
CA PRO A 370 -6.49 10.29 6.78
C PRO A 370 -5.41 9.20 6.78
N ARG A 371 -4.30 9.41 6.07
CA ARG A 371 -3.15 8.48 5.99
C ARG A 371 -3.54 7.04 5.65
N ILE A 372 -4.48 6.84 4.72
CA ILE A 372 -5.12 5.54 4.46
C ILE A 372 -4.10 4.42 4.25
N ARG A 373 -3.07 4.69 3.46
CA ARG A 373 -2.01 3.74 3.14
C ARG A 373 -1.27 3.29 4.39
N ASP A 374 -0.79 4.24 5.19
CA ASP A 374 -0.03 3.93 6.40
C ASP A 374 -0.90 3.19 7.40
N ARG A 375 -2.10 3.71 7.70
CA ARG A 375 -3.06 3.12 8.64
C ARG A 375 -3.44 1.69 8.25
N LEU A 376 -3.69 1.40 6.97
CA LEU A 376 -3.96 0.03 6.50
C LEU A 376 -2.74 -0.87 6.68
N SER A 377 -1.55 -0.41 6.29
CA SER A 377 -0.31 -1.20 6.34
C SER A 377 0.20 -1.49 7.75
N HIS A 378 -0.28 -0.72 8.75
CA HIS A 378 -0.03 -0.94 10.18
C HIS A 378 -1.21 -1.63 10.89
N GLY A 379 -2.24 -2.06 10.14
CA GLY A 379 -3.41 -2.76 10.67
C GLY A 379 -4.33 -1.89 11.52
N GLU A 380 -4.21 -0.57 11.47
CA GLU A 380 -4.91 0.36 12.36
C GLU A 380 -6.38 0.60 12.02
N ILE A 381 -6.85 0.04 10.91
CA ILE A 381 -8.23 0.12 10.45
C ILE A 381 -8.84 -1.27 10.48
N ASN A 382 -10.08 -1.36 10.95
CA ASN A 382 -10.84 -2.60 10.86
C ASN A 382 -11.22 -2.88 9.39
N LEU A 383 -10.72 -3.99 8.85
CA LEU A 383 -10.93 -4.37 7.45
C LEU A 383 -12.39 -4.74 7.14
N GLU A 384 -13.14 -5.26 8.10
CA GLU A 384 -14.54 -5.67 7.93
C GLU A 384 -15.47 -4.45 7.79
N THR A 385 -15.13 -3.36 8.49
CA THR A 385 -15.93 -2.12 8.53
C THR A 385 -15.28 -1.00 7.73
N PHE A 386 -14.40 -1.33 6.79
CA PHE A 386 -13.70 -0.35 5.97
C PHE A 386 -14.70 0.46 5.11
N PRO A 387 -14.69 1.80 5.18
CA PRO A 387 -15.70 2.62 4.53
C PRO A 387 -15.69 2.48 3.01
N ARG A 388 -16.90 2.38 2.43
CA ARG A 388 -17.08 2.36 0.98
C ARG A 388 -16.59 3.66 0.35
N GLU A 389 -16.85 4.78 1.01
CA GLU A 389 -16.55 6.14 0.55
C GLU A 389 -15.04 6.33 0.36
N VAL A 390 -14.24 5.81 1.30
CA VAL A 390 -12.77 5.82 1.19
C VAL A 390 -12.30 4.97 0.02
N ALA A 391 -12.84 3.75 -0.15
CA ALA A 391 -12.49 2.91 -1.29
C ALA A 391 -12.93 3.51 -2.63
N ASN A 392 -14.09 4.16 -2.65
CA ASN A 392 -14.67 4.84 -3.80
C ASN A 392 -13.74 5.94 -4.32
N GLN A 393 -13.16 6.74 -3.41
CA GLN A 393 -12.17 7.76 -3.75
C GLN A 393 -10.91 7.17 -4.37
N ILE A 394 -10.34 6.11 -3.78
CA ILE A 394 -9.13 5.47 -4.32
C ILE A 394 -9.38 4.83 -5.69
N VAL A 395 -10.52 4.17 -5.87
CA VAL A 395 -10.88 3.54 -7.15
C VAL A 395 -11.19 4.60 -8.21
N GLY A 396 -11.93 5.66 -7.86
CA GLY A 396 -12.19 6.79 -8.75
C GLY A 396 -10.91 7.47 -9.21
N PHE A 397 -9.98 7.71 -8.28
CA PHE A 397 -8.65 8.21 -8.58
C PHE A 397 -7.89 7.29 -9.55
N ALA A 398 -7.87 5.99 -9.26
CA ALA A 398 -7.19 5.01 -10.09
C ALA A 398 -7.76 4.97 -11.52
N ILE A 399 -9.09 4.99 -11.67
CA ILE A 399 -9.77 5.05 -12.98
C ILE A 399 -9.37 6.32 -13.73
N THR A 400 -9.32 7.46 -13.05
CA THR A 400 -8.98 8.74 -13.69
C THR A 400 -7.54 8.72 -14.22
N ILE A 401 -6.59 8.16 -13.47
CA ILE A 401 -5.22 7.91 -13.97
C ILE A 401 -5.25 6.97 -15.18
N LEU A 402 -5.96 5.84 -15.09
CA LEU A 402 -6.01 4.88 -16.20
C LEU A 402 -6.51 5.53 -17.49
N CYS A 403 -7.56 6.35 -17.42
CA CYS A 403 -8.08 7.14 -18.53
C CYS A 403 -7.02 8.08 -19.12
N ARG A 404 -6.30 8.82 -18.25
CA ARG A 404 -5.27 9.78 -18.67
C ARG A 404 -4.15 9.14 -19.50
N PHE A 405 -3.84 7.88 -19.20
CA PHE A 405 -2.75 7.12 -19.82
C PHE A 405 -3.23 6.06 -20.82
N SER A 406 -4.48 6.17 -21.30
CA SER A 406 -5.05 5.34 -22.37
C SER A 406 -5.28 6.17 -23.63
N ASP A 407 -4.57 5.86 -24.72
CA ASP A 407 -4.56 6.67 -25.96
C ASP A 407 -5.92 6.72 -26.70
N GLU A 408 -6.83 5.77 -26.46
CA GLU A 408 -8.04 5.57 -27.28
C GLU A 408 -9.39 5.96 -26.62
N TYR A 409 -9.43 6.29 -25.32
CA TYR A 409 -10.71 6.44 -24.58
C TYR A 409 -11.05 7.86 -24.13
N ILE A 410 -10.27 8.86 -24.54
CA ILE A 410 -10.51 10.27 -24.22
C ILE A 410 -11.92 10.69 -24.63
N LEU A 411 -12.46 10.27 -25.79
CA LEU A 411 -13.73 10.76 -26.32
C LEU A 411 -14.99 10.30 -25.55
N TYR A 412 -15.06 9.03 -25.12
CA TYR A 412 -16.22 8.51 -24.38
C TYR A 412 -16.24 9.04 -22.94
N PHE A 413 -15.05 9.14 -22.33
CA PHE A 413 -14.91 9.70 -21.00
C PHE A 413 -15.07 11.21 -20.96
N THR A 414 -14.63 11.99 -21.95
CA THR A 414 -14.84 13.46 -21.94
C THR A 414 -16.31 13.88 -21.85
N LYS A 415 -17.27 13.03 -22.22
CA LYS A 415 -18.70 13.36 -22.12
C LYS A 415 -19.32 13.07 -20.75
N HIS A 416 -18.82 12.05 -20.04
CA HIS A 416 -19.29 11.68 -18.69
C HIS A 416 -18.41 12.27 -17.58
N PHE A 417 -17.10 12.36 -17.78
CA PHE A 417 -16.10 12.85 -16.81
C PHE A 417 -15.80 14.35 -16.86
N SER A 418 -16.20 15.09 -17.91
CA SER A 418 -16.12 16.56 -17.87
C SER A 418 -16.99 17.15 -16.75
N LEU A 419 -18.08 16.49 -16.37
CA LEU A 419 -18.87 16.82 -15.19
C LEU A 419 -18.16 16.44 -13.87
N TYR A 420 -17.52 15.27 -13.82
CA TYR A 420 -16.88 14.77 -12.58
C TYR A 420 -15.54 15.43 -12.25
N VAL A 421 -14.71 15.80 -13.24
CA VAL A 421 -13.52 16.63 -13.02
C VAL A 421 -13.92 18.01 -12.51
N PHE A 422 -15.07 18.54 -12.95
CA PHE A 422 -15.66 19.76 -12.41
C PHE A 422 -16.17 19.58 -10.96
N GLU A 423 -16.79 18.46 -10.61
CA GLU A 423 -17.25 18.18 -9.24
C GLU A 423 -16.08 17.97 -8.25
N VAL A 424 -14.97 17.37 -8.67
CA VAL A 424 -13.73 17.29 -7.86
C VAL A 424 -13.13 18.69 -7.63
N LEU A 425 -13.22 19.58 -8.62
CA LEU A 425 -12.84 20.99 -8.48
C LEU A 425 -13.81 21.77 -7.57
N GLU A 426 -15.10 21.41 -7.52
CA GLU A 426 -16.08 21.95 -6.56
C GLU A 426 -15.85 21.41 -5.13
N CYS A 427 -15.42 20.16 -4.95
CA CYS A 427 -14.99 19.61 -3.65
C CYS A 427 -13.90 20.47 -3.00
N MET A 428 -13.00 21.08 -3.78
CA MET A 428 -12.02 22.03 -3.25
C MET A 428 -12.68 23.25 -2.60
N LYS A 429 -13.79 23.76 -3.15
CA LYS A 429 -14.52 24.89 -2.54
C LYS A 429 -15.11 24.51 -1.19
N SER A 430 -15.45 23.24 -0.97
CA SER A 430 -15.93 22.71 0.31
C SER A 430 -14.81 22.58 1.35
N ILE A 431 -13.58 22.28 0.93
CA ILE A 431 -12.40 22.22 1.81
C ILE A 431 -11.97 23.64 2.23
N TYR A 432 -12.07 24.64 1.34
CA TYR A 432 -11.87 26.05 1.70
C TYR A 432 -12.95 26.62 2.66
N LEU A 433 -14.01 25.86 2.93
CA LEU A 433 -15.08 26.20 3.87
C LEU A 433 -14.91 25.53 5.25
N TRP A 434 -13.86 24.73 5.47
CA TRP A 434 -13.51 24.24 6.82
C TRP A 434 -13.11 25.44 7.70
N PRO A 435 -13.88 25.76 8.75
CA PRO A 435 -13.53 26.87 9.63
C PRO A 435 -12.40 26.46 10.57
N GLU A 436 -11.44 27.38 10.73
CA GLU A 436 -10.31 27.38 11.67
C GLU A 436 -9.01 26.65 11.26
N LEU A 437 -8.40 27.10 10.16
CA LEU A 437 -6.93 27.17 10.11
C LEU A 437 -6.48 28.37 10.98
N PRO A 438 -5.47 28.22 11.86
CA PRO A 438 -5.03 29.30 12.74
C PRO A 438 -4.55 30.51 11.92
N THR A 439 -5.04 31.69 12.28
CA THR A 439 -4.65 32.98 11.70
C THR A 439 -3.14 33.16 11.72
N VAL A 440 -2.56 33.25 10.53
CA VAL A 440 -1.16 33.59 10.31
C VAL A 440 -0.87 34.98 10.93
N PRO A 441 0.22 35.15 11.71
CA PRO A 441 0.57 36.45 12.29
C PRO A 441 0.76 37.53 11.23
N GLU A 442 0.26 38.75 11.50
CA GLU A 442 0.25 39.90 10.57
C GLU A 442 1.63 40.24 9.96
N GLU A 443 2.72 39.87 10.63
CA GLU A 443 4.10 40.03 10.13
C GLU A 443 4.42 39.21 8.87
N GLN A 444 3.71 38.11 8.59
CA GLN A 444 3.86 37.36 7.33
C GLN A 444 3.01 37.93 6.19
N ILE A 445 1.91 38.64 6.53
CA ILE A 445 1.00 39.25 5.55
C ILE A 445 1.66 40.48 4.91
N GLU A 446 2.44 41.26 5.68
CA GLU A 446 3.19 42.40 5.12
C GLU A 446 4.32 41.98 4.16
N LYS A 447 4.89 40.77 4.32
CA LYS A 447 5.85 40.21 3.35
C LYS A 447 5.19 39.80 2.03
N ILE A 448 3.92 39.44 2.04
CA ILE A 448 3.15 39.02 0.85
C ILE A 448 2.66 40.24 0.07
N LYS A 449 2.28 41.33 0.74
CA LYS A 449 1.87 42.59 0.08
C LYS A 449 3.00 43.26 -0.74
N GLY A 450 4.26 42.88 -0.51
CA GLY A 450 5.39 43.33 -1.33
C GLY A 450 5.54 42.63 -2.69
N LEU A 451 4.70 41.63 -3.00
CA LEU A 451 4.78 40.79 -4.20
C LEU A 451 3.53 40.86 -5.10
N GLU A 452 2.64 41.83 -4.88
CA GLU A 452 1.51 42.09 -5.78
C GLU A 452 1.98 42.78 -7.07
N GLY A 453 2.34 41.95 -8.04
CA GLY A 453 2.71 42.38 -9.38
C GLY A 453 3.36 41.27 -10.20
N ASN A 454 2.86 40.03 -10.16
CA ASN A 454 3.44 38.92 -10.91
C ASN A 454 2.42 38.26 -11.86
N ALA A 455 2.89 38.05 -13.09
CA ALA A 455 2.22 37.54 -14.29
C ALA A 455 1.61 36.13 -14.18
N GLU A 456 1.61 35.50 -12.99
CA GLU A 456 1.15 34.12 -12.80
C GLU A 456 -0.38 33.99 -12.83
N ALA A 457 -1.12 35.00 -12.33
CA ALA A 457 -2.59 35.02 -12.41
C ALA A 457 -3.08 35.20 -13.87
N ASP A 458 -2.40 36.05 -14.64
CA ASP A 458 -2.70 36.27 -16.06
C ASP A 458 -2.32 35.04 -16.90
N THR A 459 -1.25 34.33 -16.54
CA THR A 459 -0.85 33.08 -17.20
C THR A 459 -1.88 31.98 -16.99
N PHE A 460 -2.49 31.90 -15.80
CA PHE A 460 -3.51 30.91 -15.47
C PHE A 460 -4.82 31.17 -16.23
N ILE A 461 -5.24 32.43 -16.34
CA ILE A 461 -6.42 32.83 -17.13
C ILE A 461 -6.19 32.58 -18.64
N LEU A 462 -4.98 32.86 -19.14
CA LEU A 462 -4.60 32.55 -20.52
C LEU A 462 -4.58 31.05 -20.79
N MET A 463 -4.09 30.24 -19.86
CA MET A 463 -4.10 28.77 -19.97
C MET A 463 -5.52 28.20 -20.02
N ILE A 464 -6.42 28.72 -19.17
CA ILE A 464 -7.83 28.32 -19.17
C ILE A 464 -8.51 28.74 -20.49
N SER A 465 -8.22 29.94 -20.99
CA SER A 465 -8.76 30.42 -22.27
C SER A 465 -8.24 29.62 -23.46
N GLU A 466 -6.97 29.20 -23.44
CA GLU A 466 -6.35 28.33 -24.45
C GLU A 466 -7.00 26.94 -24.46
N ILE A 467 -7.22 26.36 -23.28
CA ILE A 467 -7.91 25.07 -23.12
C ILE A 467 -9.36 25.14 -23.64
N ILE A 468 -10.09 26.21 -23.31
CA ILE A 468 -11.47 26.43 -23.80
C ILE A 468 -11.49 26.62 -25.33
N SER A 469 -10.55 27.39 -25.89
CA SER A 469 -10.42 27.60 -27.33
C SER A 469 -10.10 26.31 -28.08
N GLN A 470 -9.26 25.44 -27.52
CA GLN A 470 -8.94 24.15 -28.13
C GLN A 470 -10.11 23.17 -28.05
N LEU A 471 -10.93 23.23 -26.99
CA LEU A 471 -12.14 22.42 -26.84
C LEU A 471 -13.27 22.84 -27.79
N GLN A 472 -13.37 24.12 -28.16
CA GLN A 472 -14.38 24.63 -29.11
C GLN A 472 -14.25 24.01 -30.51
N HIS A 473 -13.03 23.60 -30.92
CA HIS A 473 -12.80 22.93 -32.21
C HIS A 473 -13.33 21.49 -32.29
N TYR A 474 -13.66 20.88 -31.16
CA TYR A 474 -14.14 19.50 -31.07
C TYR A 474 -15.62 19.37 -30.70
N MET A 475 -16.34 20.49 -30.58
CA MET A 475 -17.77 20.56 -30.27
C MET A 475 -18.61 20.52 -31.57
N PRO A 476 -19.71 19.74 -31.65
CA PRO A 476 -20.64 19.81 -32.79
C PRO A 476 -21.33 21.18 -32.84
N GLN A 477 -21.44 21.77 -34.03
CA GLN A 477 -21.94 23.13 -34.30
C GLN A 477 -23.35 23.48 -33.78
N ASN A 478 -24.07 22.53 -33.17
CA ASN A 478 -25.42 22.76 -32.61
C ASN A 478 -25.43 23.14 -31.12
N CYS A 479 -24.27 23.37 -30.49
CA CYS A 479 -24.18 23.91 -29.13
C CYS A 479 -23.72 25.38 -29.07
N CYS A 480 -23.61 26.06 -30.21
CA CYS A 480 -23.36 27.50 -30.23
C CYS A 480 -24.69 28.25 -30.14
N SER A 481 -25.16 28.51 -28.92
CA SER A 481 -26.02 29.68 -28.67
C SER A 481 -25.14 30.83 -28.21
N SER A 482 -25.21 31.90 -29.00
CA SER A 482 -24.49 33.16 -28.95
C SER A 482 -24.60 33.91 -27.62
N ASP A 483 -23.51 34.63 -27.31
CA ASP A 483 -23.44 35.95 -26.67
C ASP A 483 -24.14 36.13 -25.32
N ASP A 484 -23.35 36.07 -24.24
CA ASP A 484 -23.22 37.13 -23.21
C ASP A 484 -22.73 36.56 -21.87
N ALA A 485 -21.42 36.62 -21.60
CA ALA A 485 -20.88 36.51 -20.23
C ALA A 485 -19.43 37.03 -20.05
N ILE A 486 -18.91 37.91 -20.92
CA ILE A 486 -17.54 38.47 -20.75
C ILE A 486 -17.54 39.96 -20.30
N ASN A 487 -18.70 40.63 -20.22
CA ASN A 487 -18.74 42.07 -19.95
C ASN A 487 -19.36 42.54 -18.62
N SER A 488 -19.49 41.69 -17.57
CA SER A 488 -20.15 42.13 -16.33
C SER A 488 -19.29 42.21 -15.05
N VAL A 489 -17.95 42.10 -15.10
CA VAL A 489 -17.11 42.20 -13.88
C VAL A 489 -16.21 43.44 -13.83
N LEU A 490 -16.30 44.36 -14.79
CA LEU A 490 -15.58 45.63 -14.74
C LEU A 490 -16.54 46.82 -14.65
N THR A 491 -17.19 46.99 -13.50
CA THR A 491 -17.52 48.29 -12.88
C THR A 491 -18.39 48.08 -11.65
N GLU A 492 -17.83 48.27 -10.45
CA GLU A 492 -18.23 49.32 -9.50
C GLU A 492 -17.48 49.16 -8.16
N ARG A 493 -16.64 50.17 -7.91
CA ARG A 493 -16.00 50.68 -6.66
C ARG A 493 -15.86 49.80 -5.42
#